data_AF-A0A7S2U876-F1
#
_entry.id   AF-A0A7S2U876-F1
#
_cell.length_a   1.000
_cell.length_b   1.000
_cell.length_c   1.000
_cell.angle_alpha   90.00
_cell.angle_beta   90.00
_cell.angle_gamma   90.00
#
_symmetry.space_group_name_H-M   'P 1'
#
loop_
_entity.id
_entity.type
_entity.pdbx_description
1 polymer ?
#
loop_
_entity_poly.entity_id
_entity_poly.type
_entity_poly.pdbx_seq_one_letter_code
_entity_poly.pdbx_strand_id
1 'polypeptide(L)'
;EPPQAPAGFVVCLKTRGHPSRWTMKTVEMTGFDGLYPDDPEPEFVDVDKRDWAVVTMQENNHLALVNLRTCKMVRDFSAGTVDLDQVDTEENEKIEPDSQLKDVPREPDAVTWVSQDPYLFATANEGDLNGGSRGFSIFNSQGKVMFDSGNEVEHITMSLGHYPEDRSENKGSEPESIEFGVFGKDELLFVGAERASVVLVYDISSKRKPEYKQTLPTGLGPEGMIAIPKRDIFVVASENDSRDDGFR
;
A
#
# COMPACT_ATOMS: atom_id res chain seq x y z
N GLU A 1 9.75 15.92 -6.81
CA GLU A 1 10.16 16.20 -8.22
C GLU A 1 9.85 14.92 -8.96
N PRO A 2 9.03 14.93 -10.02
CA PRO A 2 9.29 13.88 -11.01
C PRO A 2 9.30 14.46 -12.43
N PRO A 3 10.07 13.86 -13.37
CA PRO A 3 10.48 12.46 -13.33
C PRO A 3 11.99 12.10 -13.47
N GLN A 4 12.39 10.94 -12.91
CA GLN A 4 13.71 10.32 -13.10
C GLN A 4 13.82 9.48 -14.38
N ALA A 5 13.98 10.15 -15.52
CA ALA A 5 14.17 9.44 -16.79
C ALA A 5 15.39 8.47 -16.77
N PRO A 6 15.26 7.25 -17.36
CA PRO A 6 14.14 6.77 -18.16
C PRO A 6 13.01 6.12 -17.34
N ALA A 7 11.80 6.15 -17.93
CA ALA A 7 10.62 5.49 -17.39
C ALA A 7 10.86 4.04 -16.93
N GLY A 8 10.30 3.70 -15.77
CA GLY A 8 10.28 2.34 -15.26
C GLY A 8 9.39 1.39 -16.08
N PHE A 9 9.62 0.09 -15.89
CA PHE A 9 8.92 -0.99 -16.61
C PHE A 9 8.79 -2.24 -15.75
N VAL A 10 7.82 -3.10 -16.10
CA VAL A 10 7.65 -4.43 -15.48
C VAL A 10 8.33 -5.48 -16.34
N VAL A 11 9.06 -6.41 -15.70
CA VAL A 11 9.70 -7.53 -16.39
C VAL A 11 8.92 -8.83 -16.15
N CYS A 12 8.34 -9.41 -17.21
CA CYS A 12 7.77 -10.76 -17.14
C CYS A 12 8.85 -11.81 -17.43
N LEU A 13 9.17 -12.63 -16.44
CA LEU A 13 10.15 -13.70 -16.54
C LEU A 13 9.49 -15.06 -16.76
N LYS A 14 9.87 -15.78 -17.83
CA LYS A 14 9.47 -17.18 -18.02
C LYS A 14 10.45 -18.10 -17.33
N THR A 15 10.06 -18.66 -16.19
CA THR A 15 10.93 -19.42 -15.28
C THR A 15 10.95 -20.94 -15.52
N ARG A 16 10.43 -21.43 -16.65
CA ARG A 16 10.35 -22.88 -16.91
C ARG A 16 11.73 -23.48 -17.24
N GLY A 17 12.21 -24.38 -16.38
CA GLY A 17 13.45 -25.13 -16.57
C GLY A 17 14.67 -24.45 -15.92
N HIS A 18 15.88 -24.86 -16.33
CA HIS A 18 17.12 -24.32 -15.80
C HIS A 18 17.18 -22.79 -15.97
N PRO A 19 17.67 -22.00 -14.98
CA PRO A 19 17.71 -20.54 -15.05
C PRO A 19 18.34 -19.95 -16.32
N SER A 20 19.34 -20.64 -16.88
CA SER A 20 19.98 -20.24 -18.14
C SER A 20 19.07 -20.29 -19.39
N ARG A 21 17.86 -20.84 -19.28
CA ARG A 21 16.85 -20.90 -20.35
C ARG A 21 15.70 -19.93 -20.11
N TRP A 22 15.72 -19.18 -19.02
CA TRP A 22 14.68 -18.20 -18.74
C TRP A 22 14.72 -17.10 -19.78
N THR A 23 13.55 -16.60 -20.16
CA THR A 23 13.41 -15.49 -21.10
C THR A 23 12.64 -14.37 -20.44
N MET A 24 13.03 -13.13 -20.69
CA MET A 24 12.36 -11.93 -20.18
C MET A 24 11.65 -11.17 -21.29
N LYS A 25 10.59 -10.46 -20.93
CA LYS A 25 9.92 -9.45 -21.74
C LYS A 25 9.60 -8.26 -20.84
N THR A 26 9.68 -7.06 -21.39
CA THR A 26 9.27 -5.84 -20.70
C THR A 26 7.83 -5.51 -21.05
N VAL A 27 7.14 -4.90 -20.08
CA VAL A 27 5.92 -4.14 -20.28
C VAL A 27 6.26 -2.72 -19.87
N GLU A 28 6.26 -1.82 -20.84
CA GLU A 28 6.42 -0.39 -20.56
C GLU A 28 5.22 0.07 -19.73
N MET A 29 5.47 0.85 -18.68
CA MET A 29 4.43 1.44 -17.86
C MET A 29 4.00 2.81 -18.39
N THR A 30 4.37 3.20 -19.61
CA THR A 30 4.04 4.51 -20.18
C THR A 30 2.78 4.46 -21.06
N GLY A 31 2.26 5.64 -21.42
CA GLY A 31 1.20 5.77 -22.43
C GLY A 31 -0.23 5.67 -21.91
N PHE A 32 -0.41 5.76 -20.60
CA PHE A 32 -1.72 6.00 -19.96
C PHE A 32 -1.91 7.48 -19.59
N ASP A 33 -3.14 7.84 -19.22
CA ASP A 33 -3.51 9.20 -18.79
C ASP A 33 -3.28 9.31 -17.27
N GLY A 34 -2.08 9.77 -16.89
CA GLY A 34 -1.63 9.99 -15.51
C GLY A 34 -0.96 11.35 -15.35
N LEU A 35 -0.47 11.67 -14.15
CA LEU A 35 0.17 12.96 -13.86
C LEU A 35 1.50 13.14 -14.61
N TYR A 36 2.27 12.06 -14.73
CA TYR A 36 3.58 12.00 -15.37
C TYR A 36 3.63 10.84 -16.38
N PRO A 37 2.89 10.92 -17.50
CA PRO A 37 2.66 9.78 -18.39
C PRO A 37 3.90 9.28 -19.13
N ASP A 38 4.94 10.12 -19.22
CA ASP A 38 6.22 9.81 -19.85
C ASP A 38 7.22 9.18 -18.86
N ASP A 39 6.93 9.19 -17.56
CA ASP A 39 7.73 8.54 -16.53
C ASP A 39 6.86 8.25 -15.29
N PRO A 40 6.25 7.06 -15.30
CA PRO A 40 5.18 6.68 -14.39
C PRO A 40 5.70 6.24 -13.01
N GLU A 41 7.01 6.04 -12.85
CA GLU A 41 7.65 5.60 -11.58
C GLU A 41 6.90 4.41 -10.93
N PRO A 42 6.95 3.20 -11.54
CA PRO A 42 6.30 2.03 -10.96
C PRO A 42 7.03 1.59 -9.70
N GLU A 43 6.28 1.42 -8.62
CA GLU A 43 6.81 1.28 -7.26
C GLU A 43 6.72 -0.17 -6.76
N PHE A 44 5.50 -0.65 -6.50
CA PHE A 44 5.25 -1.97 -5.93
C PHE A 44 4.50 -2.88 -6.89
N VAL A 45 4.64 -4.19 -6.71
CA VAL A 45 3.94 -5.20 -7.50
C VAL A 45 3.52 -6.40 -6.65
N ASP A 46 2.27 -6.84 -6.81
CA ASP A 46 1.81 -8.13 -6.30
C ASP A 46 1.19 -9.00 -7.38
N VAL A 47 1.43 -10.30 -7.28
CA VAL A 47 1.09 -11.31 -8.29
C VAL A 47 0.19 -12.39 -7.71
N ASP A 48 -0.96 -12.57 -8.34
CA ASP A 48 -1.90 -13.58 -7.89
C ASP A 48 -1.71 -14.96 -8.56
N LYS A 49 -2.54 -15.92 -8.14
CA LYS A 49 -2.53 -17.30 -8.66
C LYS A 49 -2.98 -17.43 -10.13
N ARG A 50 -3.52 -16.39 -10.75
CA ARG A 50 -3.96 -16.38 -12.15
C ARG A 50 -2.85 -15.88 -13.09
N ASP A 51 -1.69 -15.50 -12.54
CA ASP A 51 -0.61 -14.79 -13.21
C ASP A 51 -1.04 -13.38 -13.66
N TRP A 52 -1.81 -12.69 -12.81
CA TRP A 52 -2.10 -11.26 -12.93
C TRP A 52 -1.24 -10.51 -11.92
N ALA A 53 -0.54 -9.48 -12.38
CA ALA A 53 0.12 -8.52 -11.53
C ALA A 53 -0.74 -7.26 -11.40
N VAL A 54 -0.78 -6.70 -10.20
CA VAL A 54 -1.18 -5.31 -9.96
C VAL A 54 0.09 -4.53 -9.60
N VAL A 55 0.23 -3.33 -10.17
CA VAL A 55 1.42 -2.49 -10.05
C VAL A 55 0.97 -1.10 -9.61
N THR A 56 1.61 -0.56 -8.57
CA THR A 56 1.44 0.83 -8.13
C THR A 56 2.40 1.74 -8.86
N MET A 57 1.98 2.98 -9.07
CA MET A 57 2.77 4.08 -9.62
C MET A 57 2.46 5.28 -8.72
N GLN A 58 3.19 5.35 -7.59
CA GLN A 58 2.82 6.13 -6.42
C GLN A 58 2.66 7.60 -6.77
N GLU A 59 3.69 8.22 -7.34
CA GLU A 59 3.76 9.63 -7.74
C GLU A 59 2.74 10.00 -8.83
N ASN A 60 2.28 9.00 -9.60
CA ASN A 60 1.24 9.17 -10.59
C ASN A 60 -0.16 8.97 -10.03
N ASN A 61 -0.29 8.54 -8.77
CA ASN A 61 -1.55 8.15 -8.14
C ASN A 61 -2.35 7.17 -9.04
N HIS A 62 -1.65 6.16 -9.57
CA HIS A 62 -2.17 5.29 -10.62
C HIS A 62 -1.86 3.82 -10.35
N LEU A 63 -2.67 2.94 -10.94
CA LEU A 63 -2.58 1.49 -10.78
C LEU A 63 -2.64 0.83 -12.16
N ALA A 64 -1.86 -0.21 -12.38
CA ALA A 64 -1.89 -1.00 -13.61
C ALA A 64 -2.08 -2.49 -13.33
N LEU A 65 -2.87 -3.15 -14.18
CA LEU A 65 -3.02 -4.60 -14.22
C LEU A 65 -2.25 -5.16 -15.41
N VAL A 66 -1.36 -6.11 -15.16
CA VAL A 66 -0.54 -6.78 -16.17
C VAL A 66 -0.87 -8.27 -16.19
N ASN A 67 -1.18 -8.81 -17.37
CA ASN A 67 -1.29 -10.24 -17.56
C ASN A 67 0.09 -10.83 -17.83
N LEU A 68 0.64 -11.58 -16.90
CA LEU A 68 2.02 -12.09 -16.99
C LEU A 68 2.16 -13.25 -17.99
N ARG A 69 1.06 -13.94 -18.34
CA ARG A 69 1.08 -15.00 -19.37
C ARG A 69 1.31 -14.42 -20.76
N THR A 70 0.65 -13.30 -21.06
CA THR A 70 0.80 -12.58 -22.35
C THR A 70 1.90 -11.53 -22.30
N CYS A 71 2.32 -11.12 -21.09
CA CYS A 71 3.19 -9.99 -20.80
C CYS A 71 2.68 -8.70 -21.45
N LYS A 72 1.49 -8.29 -21.05
CA LYS A 72 0.83 -7.06 -21.51
C LYS A 72 0.09 -6.40 -20.37
N MET A 73 0.19 -5.08 -20.28
CA MET A 73 -0.77 -4.27 -19.54
C MET A 73 -2.16 -4.50 -20.15
N VAL A 74 -3.13 -4.86 -19.32
CA VAL A 74 -4.51 -5.14 -19.75
C VAL A 74 -5.48 -4.04 -19.35
N ARG A 75 -5.10 -3.25 -18.34
CA ARG A 75 -5.87 -2.12 -17.82
C ARG A 75 -4.97 -1.28 -16.94
N ASP A 76 -5.26 -0.01 -16.88
CA ASP A 76 -4.75 0.96 -15.93
C ASP A 76 -5.92 1.83 -15.43
N PHE A 77 -5.76 2.46 -14.28
CA PHE A 77 -6.73 3.40 -13.73
C PHE A 77 -6.10 4.26 -12.63
N SER A 78 -6.62 5.48 -12.48
CA SER A 78 -6.29 6.33 -11.34
C SER A 78 -6.73 5.67 -10.03
N ALA A 79 -5.90 5.79 -8.99
CA ALA A 79 -6.26 5.45 -7.62
C ALA A 79 -7.23 6.46 -7.00
N GLY A 80 -7.47 7.60 -7.68
CA GLY A 80 -8.43 8.62 -7.29
C GLY A 80 -8.02 9.41 -6.05
N THR A 81 -8.96 10.20 -5.51
CA THR A 81 -8.74 11.03 -4.33
C THR A 81 -9.66 10.61 -3.18
N VAL A 82 -9.36 11.09 -1.98
CA VAL A 82 -10.19 10.96 -0.80
C VAL A 82 -10.28 12.29 -0.05
N ASP A 83 -11.45 12.52 0.55
CA ASP A 83 -11.64 13.59 1.52
C ASP A 83 -11.42 13.02 2.92
N LEU A 84 -10.57 13.68 3.69
CA LEU A 84 -10.30 13.35 5.08
C LEU A 84 -10.91 14.44 5.97
N ASP A 85 -11.54 13.99 7.05
CA ASP A 85 -12.08 14.84 8.10
C ASP A 85 -11.49 14.36 9.43
N GLN A 86 -11.41 15.26 10.42
CA GLN A 86 -10.88 14.93 11.75
C GLN A 86 -9.45 14.37 11.70
N VAL A 87 -8.62 15.00 10.89
CA VAL A 87 -7.19 14.69 10.81
C VAL A 87 -6.39 15.84 11.40
N ASP A 88 -5.19 15.54 11.86
CA ASP A 88 -4.24 16.55 12.33
C ASP A 88 -3.33 16.99 11.17
N THR A 89 -3.21 18.30 10.98
CA THR A 89 -2.52 18.91 9.84
C THR A 89 -1.50 19.96 10.24
N GLU A 90 -1.18 20.10 11.52
CA GLU A 90 -0.23 21.10 12.04
C GLU A 90 0.87 20.39 12.85
N GLU A 91 2.12 20.80 12.68
CA GLU A 91 3.24 20.30 13.49
C GLU A 91 3.51 21.28 14.65
N ASN A 92 2.73 21.16 15.73
CA ASN A 92 2.66 22.11 16.84
C ASN A 92 2.91 21.50 18.24
N GLU A 93 3.42 20.26 18.30
CA GLU A 93 3.62 19.41 19.48
C GLU A 93 2.31 18.93 20.14
N LYS A 94 1.18 18.98 19.42
CA LYS A 94 -0.12 18.49 19.90
C LYS A 94 -0.87 17.75 18.81
N ILE A 95 -1.50 16.66 19.24
CA ILE A 95 -2.37 15.87 18.39
C ILE A 95 -3.78 16.46 18.41
N GLU A 96 -4.16 17.20 17.36
CA GLU A 96 -5.42 17.93 17.25
C GLU A 96 -6.21 17.51 15.98
N PRO A 97 -6.98 16.41 16.01
CA PRO A 97 -7.72 15.90 14.84
C PRO A 97 -9.02 16.69 14.59
N ASP A 98 -8.88 17.98 14.28
CA ASP A 98 -9.98 18.92 14.07
C ASP A 98 -9.99 19.54 12.66
N SER A 99 -9.04 19.14 11.81
CA SER A 99 -8.84 19.67 10.48
C SER A 99 -9.38 18.74 9.39
N GLN A 100 -9.33 19.22 8.14
CA GLN A 100 -9.81 18.52 6.96
C GLN A 100 -8.81 18.64 5.84
N LEU A 101 -8.65 17.56 5.07
CA LEU A 101 -7.94 17.56 3.80
C LEU A 101 -8.93 17.14 2.71
N LYS A 102 -8.92 17.84 1.57
CA LYS A 102 -9.86 17.60 0.47
C LYS A 102 -9.14 17.20 -0.79
N ASP A 103 -9.76 16.31 -1.55
CA ASP A 103 -9.25 15.80 -2.83
C ASP A 103 -7.79 15.30 -2.74
N VAL A 104 -7.43 14.64 -1.64
CA VAL A 104 -6.07 14.12 -1.41
C VAL A 104 -5.84 12.90 -2.29
N PRO A 105 -4.82 12.90 -3.17
CA PRO A 105 -4.41 11.70 -3.91
C PRO A 105 -4.11 10.54 -2.97
N ARG A 106 -4.47 9.31 -3.38
CA ARG A 106 -4.15 8.13 -2.57
C ARG A 106 -2.66 7.81 -2.60
N GLU A 107 -2.02 8.01 -3.76
CA GLU A 107 -0.59 7.77 -3.99
C GLU A 107 -0.15 6.45 -3.34
N PRO A 108 -0.63 5.32 -3.90
CA PRO A 108 -0.46 4.03 -3.26
C PRO A 108 1.00 3.59 -3.38
N ASP A 109 1.64 3.34 -2.25
CA ASP A 109 3.00 2.80 -2.21
C ASP A 109 2.94 1.28 -2.40
N ALA A 110 2.49 0.53 -1.38
CA ALA A 110 2.33 -0.92 -1.48
C ALA A 110 0.96 -1.41 -1.99
N VAL A 111 0.92 -2.64 -2.50
CA VAL A 111 -0.30 -3.33 -2.94
C VAL A 111 -0.28 -4.84 -2.66
N THR A 112 -1.44 -5.43 -2.36
CA THR A 112 -1.62 -6.88 -2.17
C THR A 112 -2.97 -7.39 -2.71
N TRP A 113 -3.00 -8.55 -3.36
CA TRP A 113 -4.23 -9.24 -3.76
C TRP A 113 -4.93 -9.88 -2.56
N VAL A 114 -6.28 -9.82 -2.50
CA VAL A 114 -7.07 -10.40 -1.40
C VAL A 114 -8.02 -11.51 -1.88
N SER A 115 -8.35 -12.50 -1.02
CA SER A 115 -8.74 -13.83 -1.51
C SER A 115 -10.24 -14.11 -1.72
N GLN A 116 -11.17 -13.40 -1.09
CA GLN A 116 -12.61 -13.69 -1.23
C GLN A 116 -13.24 -13.29 -2.58
N ASP A 117 -12.50 -12.56 -3.39
CA ASP A 117 -12.91 -12.21 -4.73
C ASP A 117 -11.64 -12.07 -5.56
N PRO A 118 -11.47 -12.89 -6.60
CA PRO A 118 -10.24 -12.86 -7.38
C PRO A 118 -10.03 -11.48 -8.02
N TYR A 119 -10.99 -10.57 -7.99
CA TYR A 119 -10.86 -9.24 -8.55
C TYR A 119 -10.57 -8.15 -7.52
N LEU A 120 -10.30 -8.46 -6.25
CA LEU A 120 -9.99 -7.44 -5.24
C LEU A 120 -8.51 -7.41 -4.86
N PHE A 121 -8.00 -6.22 -4.62
CA PHE A 121 -6.67 -5.96 -4.07
C PHE A 121 -6.74 -4.73 -3.16
N ALA A 122 -5.80 -4.62 -2.24
CA ALA A 122 -5.72 -3.52 -1.29
C ALA A 122 -4.40 -2.76 -1.47
N THR A 123 -4.41 -1.45 -1.20
CA THR A 123 -3.24 -0.58 -1.28
C THR A 123 -3.02 0.13 0.05
N ALA A 124 -1.76 0.32 0.42
CA ALA A 124 -1.38 1.30 1.44
C ALA A 124 -1.26 2.67 0.76
N ASN A 125 -1.97 3.67 1.27
CA ASN A 125 -2.10 4.98 0.64
C ASN A 125 -1.21 6.00 1.37
N GLU A 126 0.09 5.79 1.25
CA GLU A 126 1.12 6.53 1.99
C GLU A 126 1.11 8.02 1.63
N GLY A 127 1.04 8.34 0.33
CA GLY A 127 1.44 9.67 -0.15
C GLY A 127 2.91 9.76 -0.52
N ASP A 128 3.31 10.77 -1.27
CA ASP A 128 4.71 11.16 -1.40
C ASP A 128 4.87 12.66 -1.70
N LEU A 129 4.54 13.09 -2.91
CA LEU A 129 4.95 14.38 -3.46
C LEU A 129 4.40 15.60 -2.69
N ASN A 130 3.13 15.50 -2.25
CA ASN A 130 2.41 16.62 -1.63
C ASN A 130 1.60 16.16 -0.41
N GLY A 131 2.19 15.30 0.42
CA GLY A 131 1.55 14.71 1.60
C GLY A 131 0.88 13.38 1.29
N GLY A 132 0.00 12.92 2.18
CA GLY A 132 -0.55 11.57 2.11
C GLY A 132 -2.00 11.44 2.57
N SER A 133 -2.67 10.42 2.05
CA SER A 133 -4.07 10.14 2.40
C SER A 133 -4.25 9.29 3.65
N ARG A 134 -3.14 8.92 4.32
CA ARG A 134 -3.09 8.43 5.72
C ARG A 134 -3.88 7.14 5.97
N GLY A 135 -4.17 6.37 4.93
CA GLY A 135 -5.11 5.26 5.00
C GLY A 135 -4.76 4.09 4.09
N PHE A 136 -5.73 3.21 3.90
CA PHE A 136 -5.66 2.13 2.92
C PHE A 136 -6.97 2.02 2.17
N SER A 137 -6.90 1.45 0.96
CA SER A 137 -8.06 1.25 0.11
C SER A 137 -8.16 -0.19 -0.36
N ILE A 138 -9.39 -0.65 -0.63
CA ILE A 138 -9.64 -1.90 -1.35
C ILE A 138 -10.30 -1.53 -2.67
N PHE A 139 -9.71 -2.00 -3.77
CA PHE A 139 -10.20 -1.79 -5.12
C PHE A 139 -10.70 -3.09 -5.73
N ASN A 140 -11.55 -2.97 -6.76
CA ASN A 140 -11.75 -4.06 -7.69
C ASN A 140 -10.88 -3.93 -8.95
N SER A 141 -10.80 -5.00 -9.75
CA SER A 141 -10.01 -5.05 -10.99
C SER A 141 -10.56 -4.18 -12.14
N GLN A 142 -11.60 -3.40 -11.88
CA GLN A 142 -12.12 -2.37 -12.78
C GLN A 142 -11.70 -0.96 -12.33
N GLY A 143 -10.91 -0.83 -11.27
CA GLY A 143 -10.47 0.45 -10.71
C GLY A 143 -11.48 1.11 -9.78
N LYS A 144 -12.56 0.41 -9.39
CA LYS A 144 -13.54 0.95 -8.46
C LYS A 144 -13.06 0.77 -7.03
N VAL A 145 -13.05 1.86 -6.25
CA VAL A 145 -12.89 1.81 -4.79
C VAL A 145 -14.09 1.09 -4.18
N MET A 146 -13.82 -0.02 -3.49
CA MET A 146 -14.80 -0.84 -2.78
C MET A 146 -14.84 -0.51 -1.30
N PHE A 147 -13.71 -0.07 -0.75
CA PHE A 147 -13.56 0.42 0.61
C PHE A 147 -12.40 1.41 0.68
N ASP A 148 -12.50 2.39 1.58
CA ASP A 148 -11.45 3.33 1.95
C ASP A 148 -11.52 3.49 3.47
N SER A 149 -10.38 3.46 4.15
CA SER A 149 -10.33 3.58 5.62
C SER A 149 -10.63 4.98 6.11
N GLY A 150 -10.52 6.00 5.25
CA GLY A 150 -10.50 7.40 5.68
C GLY A 150 -9.49 7.61 6.80
N ASN A 151 -9.92 8.29 7.85
CA ASN A 151 -9.14 8.62 9.05
C ASN A 151 -8.99 7.46 10.06
N GLU A 152 -9.47 6.25 9.77
CA GLU A 152 -9.51 5.15 10.75
C GLU A 152 -8.11 4.76 11.24
N VAL A 153 -7.11 4.69 10.34
CA VAL A 153 -5.73 4.33 10.71
C VAL A 153 -5.12 5.39 11.62
N GLU A 154 -5.25 6.66 11.26
CA GLU A 154 -4.76 7.79 12.04
C GLU A 154 -5.38 7.85 13.44
N HIS A 155 -6.70 7.72 13.56
CA HIS A 155 -7.34 7.72 14.88
C HIS A 155 -6.94 6.52 15.74
N ILE A 156 -6.71 5.35 15.14
CA ILE A 156 -6.23 4.18 15.88
C ILE A 156 -4.83 4.45 16.43
N THR A 157 -3.89 4.94 15.61
CA THR A 157 -2.53 5.23 16.07
C THR A 157 -2.52 6.34 17.12
N MET A 158 -3.35 7.38 16.99
CA MET A 158 -3.54 8.42 18.00
C MET A 158 -4.02 7.81 19.33
N SER A 159 -5.05 6.95 19.29
CA SER A 159 -5.63 6.34 20.49
C SER A 159 -4.65 5.43 21.25
N LEU A 160 -3.65 4.90 20.54
CA LEU A 160 -2.62 4.03 21.09
C LEU A 160 -1.36 4.80 21.53
N GLY A 161 -1.29 6.11 21.27
CA GLY A 161 -0.11 6.93 21.54
C GLY A 161 1.05 6.66 20.57
N HIS A 162 0.74 6.14 19.39
CA HIS A 162 1.69 5.82 18.31
C HIS A 162 1.63 6.82 17.15
N TYR A 163 0.76 7.83 17.19
CA TYR A 163 0.69 8.82 16.12
C TYR A 163 1.92 9.74 16.12
N PRO A 164 2.64 9.85 15.00
CA PRO A 164 3.84 10.69 14.88
C PRO A 164 3.43 12.14 14.57
N GLU A 165 3.34 12.96 15.61
CA GLU A 165 2.86 14.35 15.47
C GLU A 165 3.76 15.22 14.58
N ASP A 166 5.06 14.92 14.50
CA ASP A 166 6.02 15.56 13.59
C ASP A 166 5.83 15.16 12.11
N ARG A 167 4.77 14.39 11.80
CA ARG A 167 4.36 14.04 10.44
C ARG A 167 2.98 14.60 10.09
N SER A 168 2.36 15.41 10.96
CA SER A 168 1.02 15.97 10.75
C SER A 168 0.91 16.86 9.52
N GLU A 169 1.90 17.68 9.17
CA GLU A 169 1.87 18.48 7.92
C GLU A 169 2.27 17.65 6.68
N ASN A 170 2.80 16.45 6.91
CA ASN A 170 3.32 15.55 5.90
C ASN A 170 2.27 14.46 5.55
N LYS A 171 2.50 13.22 5.99
CA LYS A 171 1.74 12.03 5.61
C LYS A 171 1.05 11.36 6.81
N GLY A 172 1.06 12.01 7.98
CA GLY A 172 0.38 11.60 9.21
C GLY A 172 0.80 10.20 9.68
N SER A 173 -0.17 9.29 9.82
CA SER A 173 0.11 7.92 10.29
C SER A 173 0.91 7.02 9.34
N GLU A 174 1.10 7.43 8.09
CA GLU A 174 1.95 6.77 7.08
C GLU A 174 1.76 5.26 6.90
N PRO A 175 0.59 4.81 6.43
CA PRO A 175 0.46 3.46 5.92
C PRO A 175 1.28 3.32 4.64
N GLU A 176 2.42 2.65 4.74
CA GLU A 176 3.38 2.44 3.65
C GLU A 176 3.25 1.02 3.09
N SER A 177 3.16 0.04 3.99
CA SER A 177 3.16 -1.37 3.61
C SER A 177 1.81 -2.04 3.82
N ILE A 178 1.49 -3.03 2.98
CA ILE A 178 0.24 -3.81 3.10
C ILE A 178 0.45 -5.27 2.72
N GLU A 179 -0.10 -6.18 3.52
CA GLU A 179 0.03 -7.62 3.29
C GLU A 179 -1.27 -8.37 3.61
N PHE A 180 -1.52 -9.45 2.88
CA PHE A 180 -2.71 -10.27 3.06
C PHE A 180 -2.38 -11.72 3.45
N GLY A 181 -3.10 -12.26 4.43
CA GLY A 181 -2.93 -13.65 4.85
C GLY A 181 -4.21 -14.29 5.38
N VAL A 182 -4.37 -15.59 5.11
CA VAL A 182 -5.50 -16.39 5.64
C VAL A 182 -5.03 -17.22 6.83
N PHE A 183 -5.44 -16.85 8.04
CA PHE A 183 -5.08 -17.55 9.28
C PHE A 183 -6.27 -18.34 9.81
N GLY A 184 -6.23 -19.66 9.64
CA GLY A 184 -7.37 -20.53 9.94
C GLY A 184 -8.57 -20.24 9.02
N LYS A 185 -9.61 -19.62 9.57
CA LYS A 185 -10.81 -19.18 8.81
C LYS A 185 -10.83 -17.68 8.54
N ASP A 186 -9.93 -16.93 9.19
CA ASP A 186 -9.95 -15.48 9.18
C ASP A 186 -9.06 -14.98 8.05
N GLU A 187 -9.59 -14.04 7.27
CA GLU A 187 -8.87 -13.34 6.22
C GLU A 187 -8.37 -12.02 6.76
N LEU A 188 -7.06 -11.93 6.93
CA LEU A 188 -6.43 -10.82 7.61
C LEU A 188 -5.68 -9.94 6.62
N LEU A 189 -5.96 -8.64 6.69
CA LEU A 189 -5.20 -7.58 6.05
C LEU A 189 -4.34 -6.90 7.10
N PHE A 190 -3.05 -6.83 6.83
CA PHE A 190 -2.04 -6.21 7.68
C PHE A 190 -1.65 -4.89 7.02
N VAL A 191 -1.82 -3.78 7.73
CA VAL A 191 -1.50 -2.43 7.27
C VAL A 191 -0.36 -1.90 8.13
N GLY A 192 0.84 -1.79 7.57
CA GLY A 192 2.04 -1.31 8.23
C GLY A 192 2.07 0.22 8.19
N ALA A 193 2.07 0.83 9.37
CA ALA A 193 2.18 2.27 9.55
C ALA A 193 3.62 2.59 9.97
N GLU A 194 4.43 3.04 9.02
CA GLU A 194 5.89 3.15 9.11
C GLU A 194 6.30 4.06 10.28
N ARG A 195 5.89 5.33 10.24
CA ARG A 195 6.26 6.31 11.27
C ARG A 195 5.54 6.08 12.59
N ALA A 196 4.39 5.43 12.57
CA ALA A 196 3.72 4.99 13.80
C ALA A 196 4.36 3.73 14.43
N SER A 197 5.24 3.03 13.71
CA SER A 197 5.93 1.81 14.15
C SER A 197 4.96 0.72 14.64
N VAL A 198 3.88 0.51 13.89
CA VAL A 198 2.86 -0.49 14.19
C VAL A 198 2.31 -1.15 12.93
N VAL A 199 1.70 -2.34 13.10
CA VAL A 199 0.87 -2.97 12.08
C VAL A 199 -0.57 -3.07 12.58
N LEU A 200 -1.50 -2.47 11.86
CA LEU A 200 -2.93 -2.60 12.11
C LEU A 200 -3.46 -3.86 11.41
N VAL A 201 -4.22 -4.67 12.13
CA VAL A 201 -4.79 -5.93 11.62
C VAL A 201 -6.30 -5.78 11.44
N TYR A 202 -6.75 -6.01 10.21
CA TYR A 202 -8.17 -5.99 9.84
C TYR A 202 -8.62 -7.37 9.41
N ASP A 203 -9.80 -7.78 9.85
CA ASP A 203 -10.51 -8.96 9.34
C ASP A 203 -11.37 -8.53 8.16
N ILE A 204 -11.07 -9.09 6.99
CA ILE A 204 -11.75 -8.81 5.72
C ILE A 204 -12.56 -10.01 5.22
N SER A 205 -12.85 -10.97 6.10
CA SER A 205 -13.62 -12.18 5.75
C SER A 205 -15.05 -11.85 5.27
N SER A 206 -15.59 -10.71 5.71
CA SER A 206 -16.89 -10.18 5.29
C SER A 206 -16.75 -9.31 4.03
N LYS A 207 -17.56 -9.54 3.00
CA LYS A 207 -17.59 -8.73 1.76
C LYS A 207 -18.15 -7.31 1.93
N ARG A 208 -18.38 -6.84 3.16
CA ARG A 208 -19.05 -5.55 3.42
C ARG A 208 -18.07 -4.44 3.83
N LYS A 209 -17.35 -4.65 4.94
CA LYS A 209 -16.40 -3.70 5.51
C LYS A 209 -15.30 -4.48 6.21
N PRO A 210 -14.02 -4.13 6.05
CA PRO A 210 -12.96 -4.53 6.96
C PRO A 210 -13.30 -4.20 8.42
N GLU A 211 -13.03 -5.13 9.33
CA GLU A 211 -13.21 -4.96 10.77
C GLU A 211 -11.85 -4.89 11.46
N TYR A 212 -11.51 -3.76 12.08
CA TYR A 212 -10.30 -3.65 12.90
C TYR A 212 -10.31 -4.68 14.04
N LYS A 213 -9.21 -5.42 14.20
CA LYS A 213 -9.05 -6.48 15.21
C LYS A 213 -8.12 -6.07 16.33
N GLN A 214 -6.94 -5.61 15.96
CA GLN A 214 -5.86 -5.30 16.89
C GLN A 214 -4.74 -4.55 16.16
N THR A 215 -3.85 -3.98 16.96
CA THR A 215 -2.58 -3.42 16.49
C THR A 215 -1.45 -4.25 17.06
N LEU A 216 -0.46 -4.56 16.21
CA LEU A 216 0.78 -5.25 16.58
C LEU A 216 1.90 -4.21 16.66
N PRO A 217 2.61 -4.09 17.79
CA PRO A 217 3.80 -3.26 17.85
C PRO A 217 4.92 -3.86 17.00
N THR A 218 5.75 -3.01 16.40
CA THR A 218 6.92 -3.43 15.61
C THR A 218 8.20 -2.75 16.09
N GLY A 219 9.33 -3.03 15.43
CA GLY A 219 10.46 -2.12 15.45
C GLY A 219 10.15 -0.84 14.67
N LEU A 220 11.12 0.07 14.61
CA LEU A 220 10.98 1.37 13.94
C LEU A 220 10.96 1.21 12.41
N GLY A 221 10.04 1.91 11.74
CA GLY A 221 9.89 1.86 10.29
C GLY A 221 9.59 0.45 9.76
N PRO A 222 8.44 -0.16 10.11
CA PRO A 222 8.02 -1.42 9.49
C PRO A 222 7.74 -1.22 7.99
N GLU A 223 8.59 -1.79 7.15
CA GLU A 223 8.41 -1.80 5.69
C GLU A 223 8.02 -3.22 5.24
N GLY A 224 9.01 -4.09 5.01
CA GLY A 224 8.77 -5.42 4.45
C GLY A 224 7.88 -6.30 5.33
N MET A 225 6.70 -6.67 4.84
CA MET A 225 5.77 -7.57 5.53
C MET A 225 5.52 -8.85 4.72
N ILE A 226 5.41 -9.99 5.40
CA ILE A 226 5.03 -11.26 4.75
C ILE A 226 4.19 -12.14 5.67
N ALA A 227 3.04 -12.59 5.17
CA ALA A 227 2.22 -13.59 5.82
C ALA A 227 2.66 -15.00 5.39
N ILE A 228 2.88 -15.87 6.38
CA ILE A 228 3.20 -17.29 6.17
C ILE A 228 2.14 -18.18 6.84
N PRO A 229 0.88 -18.20 6.34
CA PRO A 229 -0.22 -18.97 6.90
C PRO A 229 0.08 -20.43 7.21
N LYS A 230 0.85 -21.11 6.34
CA LYS A 230 1.20 -22.53 6.51
C LYS A 230 2.01 -22.81 7.78
N ARG A 231 2.58 -21.77 8.38
CA ARG A 231 3.36 -21.83 9.61
C ARG A 231 2.71 -21.06 10.75
N ASP A 232 1.54 -20.46 10.53
CA ASP A 232 0.89 -19.57 11.50
C ASP A 232 1.82 -18.41 11.93
N ILE A 233 2.54 -17.84 10.96
CA ILE A 233 3.54 -16.79 11.19
C ILE A 233 3.22 -15.58 10.31
N PHE A 234 3.42 -14.39 10.89
CA PHE A 234 3.53 -13.12 10.19
C PHE A 234 4.89 -12.52 10.54
N VAL A 235 5.62 -11.99 9.54
CA VAL A 235 6.95 -11.41 9.71
C VAL A 235 6.93 -9.97 9.22
N VAL A 236 7.57 -9.09 9.99
CA VAL A 236 7.79 -7.69 9.66
C VAL A 236 9.28 -7.43 9.71
N ALA A 237 9.80 -6.73 8.70
CA ALA A 237 11.13 -6.16 8.66
C ALA A 237 11.04 -4.69 9.02
N SER A 238 11.92 -4.26 9.92
CA SER A 238 12.08 -2.85 10.29
C SER A 238 13.31 -2.29 9.58
N GLU A 239 13.18 -1.14 8.91
CA GLU A 239 14.29 -0.51 8.20
C GLU A 239 15.36 0.04 9.16
N ASN A 240 14.92 0.50 10.33
CA ASN A 240 15.79 1.08 11.34
C ASN A 240 16.10 0.09 12.46
N ASP A 241 17.39 -0.08 12.74
CA ASP A 241 17.90 -0.93 13.83
C ASP A 241 18.96 -0.23 14.70
N SER A 242 19.04 1.11 14.61
CA SER A 242 20.06 1.87 15.30
C SER A 242 19.89 1.77 16.81
N ARG A 243 21.03 1.53 17.49
CA ARG A 243 21.06 1.40 18.96
C ARG A 243 20.59 2.66 19.66
N ASP A 244 20.81 3.82 19.06
CA ASP A 244 20.51 5.12 19.66
C ASP A 244 19.01 5.45 19.61
N ASP A 245 18.24 4.67 18.85
CA ASP A 245 16.80 4.89 18.67
C ASP A 245 15.98 4.37 19.87
N GLY A 246 16.61 3.58 20.76
CA GLY A 246 16.00 3.16 22.02
C GLY A 246 14.91 2.08 21.91
N PHE A 247 14.58 1.61 20.71
CA PHE A 247 13.67 0.51 20.45
C PHE A 247 14.43 -0.81 20.24
N ARG A 248 14.04 -1.87 20.97
CA ARG A 248 14.54 -3.24 20.80
C ARG A 248 13.47 -4.26 21.12
#